data_AF-A0A1W1DD20-F1
#
_entry.id   AF-A0A1W1DD20-F1
#
_cell.length_a   1.000
_cell.length_b   1.000
_cell.length_c   1.000
_cell.angle_alpha   90.00
_cell.angle_beta   90.00
_cell.angle_gamma   90.00
#
_symmetry.space_group_name_H-M   'P 1'
#
loop_
_entity.id
_entity.type
_entity.pdbx_description
1 polymer ?
#
loop_
_entity_poly.entity_id
_entity_poly.type
_entity_poly.pdbx_seq_one_letter_code
_entity_poly.pdbx_strand_id
1 'polypeptide(L)'
;MSVESEVLDEIGVAIDFREIKKQTKEVVNRLDHQYLNEIPPFDELNPTAENIAKYFYEEVGQLINNKDVHVSEVIIWETPRASVAYSEK
;
A
#
# COMPACT_ATOMS: atom_id res chain seq x y z
N MET A 1 -7.07 -0.16 0.05
CA MET A 1 -6.14 -0.52 -1.04
C MET A 1 -6.94 -1.24 -2.09
N SER A 2 -6.72 -0.86 -3.34
CA SER A 2 -7.36 -1.39 -4.53
C SER A 2 -6.29 -2.04 -5.41
N VAL A 3 -6.66 -3.12 -6.07
CA VAL A 3 -5.80 -3.86 -7.01
C VAL A 3 -6.56 -4.03 -8.32
N GLU A 4 -5.83 -4.02 -9.43
CA GLU A 4 -6.35 -4.23 -10.77
C GLU A 4 -5.67 -5.42 -11.41
N SER A 5 -6.44 -6.15 -12.23
CA SER A 5 -5.94 -7.30 -12.97
C SER A 5 -6.67 -7.48 -14.29
N GLU A 6 -5.92 -7.84 -15.33
CA GLU A 6 -6.49 -8.13 -16.66
C GLU A 6 -7.08 -9.55 -16.76
N VAL A 7 -6.68 -10.43 -15.84
CA VAL A 7 -7.08 -11.84 -15.82
C VAL A 7 -7.54 -12.26 -14.43
N LEU A 8 -8.28 -13.36 -14.35
CA LEU A 8 -8.61 -14.01 -13.09
C LEU A 8 -7.90 -15.36 -13.04
N ASP A 9 -7.55 -15.82 -11.84
CA ASP A 9 -6.99 -17.15 -11.63
C ASP A 9 -8.03 -18.27 -11.83
N GLU A 10 -7.62 -19.53 -11.61
CA GLU A 10 -8.46 -20.71 -11.81
C GLU A 10 -9.72 -20.76 -10.91
N ILE A 11 -9.73 -20.00 -9.81
CA ILE A 11 -10.87 -19.89 -8.90
C ILE A 11 -11.67 -18.59 -9.11
N GLY A 12 -11.31 -17.78 -10.11
CA GLY A 12 -12.04 -16.58 -10.50
C GLY A 12 -11.71 -15.35 -9.65
N VAL A 13 -10.52 -15.27 -9.05
CA VAL A 13 -10.07 -14.08 -8.31
C VAL A 13 -8.83 -13.46 -8.94
N ALA A 14 -8.69 -12.13 -8.82
CA ALA A 14 -7.48 -11.43 -9.27
C ALA A 14 -6.29 -11.78 -8.34
N ILE A 15 -6.51 -11.69 -7.03
CA ILE A 15 -5.55 -12.03 -5.99
C ILE A 15 -6.29 -12.36 -4.69
N ASP A 16 -5.75 -13.29 -3.90
CA ASP A 16 -6.29 -13.60 -2.57
C ASP A 16 -6.16 -12.38 -1.64
N PHE A 17 -7.28 -11.94 -1.06
CA PHE A 17 -7.32 -10.86 -0.07
C PHE A 17 -6.41 -11.11 1.15
N ARG A 18 -6.14 -12.38 1.48
CA ARG A 18 -5.21 -12.77 2.54
C ARG A 18 -3.78 -12.37 2.18
N GLU A 19 -3.40 -12.48 0.92
CA GLU A 19 -2.08 -12.10 0.46
C GLU A 19 -1.93 -10.58 0.49
N ILE A 20 -2.92 -9.82 -0.01
CA ILE A 20 -2.93 -8.35 0.11
C ILE A 20 -2.76 -7.92 1.57
N LYS A 21 -3.54 -8.52 2.48
CA LYS A 21 -3.50 -8.20 3.90
C LYS A 21 -2.15 -8.55 4.53
N LYS A 22 -1.55 -9.67 4.14
CA LYS A 22 -0.24 -10.13 4.64
C LYS A 22 0.86 -9.16 4.21
N GLN A 23 0.95 -8.86 2.91
CA GLN A 23 1.98 -7.96 2.37
C GLN A 23 1.82 -6.53 2.91
N THR A 24 0.59 -6.03 2.96
CA THR A 24 0.31 -4.73 3.58
C THR A 24 0.75 -4.71 5.05
N LYS A 25 0.45 -5.77 5.81
CA LYS A 25 0.86 -5.87 7.22
C LYS A 25 2.37 -5.90 7.37
N GLU A 26 3.09 -6.53 6.46
CA GLU A 26 4.56 -6.51 6.48
C GLU A 26 5.09 -5.09 6.39
N VAL A 27 4.59 -4.28 5.45
CA VAL A 27 4.99 -2.87 5.31
C VAL A 27 4.57 -2.04 6.52
N VAL A 28 3.35 -2.24 7.04
CA VAL A 28 2.88 -1.56 8.27
C VAL A 28 3.81 -1.85 9.45
N ASN A 29 4.21 -3.10 9.65
CA ASN A 29 5.07 -3.49 10.77
C ASN A 29 6.45 -2.81 10.73
N ARG A 30 6.91 -2.32 9.57
CA ARG A 30 8.16 -1.54 9.46
C ARG A 30 8.04 -0.17 10.11
N LEU A 31 6.83 0.36 10.20
CA LEU A 31 6.52 1.71 10.69
C LEU A 31 5.80 1.70 12.06
N ASP A 32 5.20 0.57 12.43
CA ASP A 32 4.37 0.43 13.63
C ASP A 32 5.17 0.61 14.92
N HIS A 33 4.58 1.28 15.92
CA HIS A 33 5.20 1.59 17.21
C HIS A 33 6.55 2.35 17.14
N GLN A 34 6.78 3.15 16.10
CA GLN A 34 7.99 3.95 15.91
C GLN A 34 7.66 5.42 15.61
N TYR A 35 8.61 6.32 15.88
CA TYR A 35 8.51 7.70 15.41
C TYR A 35 8.86 7.74 13.93
N LEU A 36 7.89 8.03 13.06
CA LEU A 36 8.11 8.08 11.60
C LEU A 36 9.29 8.99 11.23
N ASN A 37 9.41 10.14 11.88
CA ASN A 37 10.51 11.09 11.63
C ASN A 37 11.92 10.57 11.97
N GLU A 38 12.05 9.40 12.58
CA GLU A 38 13.33 8.81 12.96
C GLU A 38 13.69 7.57 12.12
N ILE A 39 12.87 7.21 11.14
CA ILE A 39 13.02 5.97 10.37
C ILE A 39 12.99 6.23 8.85
N PRO A 40 13.85 5.58 8.07
CA PRO A 40 13.79 5.68 6.61
C PRO A 40 12.45 5.17 6.03
N PRO A 41 11.89 5.85 5.02
CA PRO A 41 12.39 7.06 4.35
C PRO A 41 11.89 8.38 4.96
N PHE A 42 11.18 8.33 6.09
CA PHE A 42 10.53 9.49 6.72
C PHE A 42 11.46 10.30 7.65
N ASP A 43 12.69 9.85 7.83
CA ASP A 43 13.80 10.61 8.42
C ASP A 43 14.21 11.80 7.53
N GLU A 44 14.07 11.66 6.21
CA GLU A 44 14.30 12.71 5.22
C GLU A 44 13.01 13.25 4.59
N LEU A 45 11.98 12.40 4.47
CA LEU A 45 10.70 12.74 3.87
C LEU A 45 9.65 13.10 4.93
N ASN A 46 8.93 14.21 4.77
CA ASN A 46 7.84 14.56 5.68
C ASN A 46 6.77 13.44 5.71
N PRO A 47 6.42 12.88 6.87
CA PRO A 47 5.44 11.79 6.97
C PRO A 47 3.99 12.32 6.90
N THR A 48 3.66 13.02 5.82
CA THR A 48 2.27 13.42 5.54
C THR A 48 1.45 12.24 5.03
N ALA A 49 0.13 12.32 5.10
CA ALA A 49 -0.75 11.25 4.61
C ALA A 49 -0.52 10.94 3.12
N GLU A 50 -0.18 11.94 2.30
CA GLU A 50 0.20 11.79 0.89
C GLU A 50 1.48 10.96 0.72
N ASN A 51 2.54 11.31 1.45
CA ASN A 51 3.82 10.60 1.36
C ASN A 51 3.73 9.18 1.92
N ILE A 52 2.94 8.99 2.96
CA ILE A 52 2.63 7.66 3.50
C ILE A 52 1.85 6.85 2.47
N ALA A 53 0.81 7.42 1.85
CA ALA A 53 0.03 6.72 0.82
C ALA A 53 0.90 6.29 -0.36
N LYS A 54 1.79 7.18 -0.82
CA LYS A 54 2.78 6.87 -1.85
C LYS A 54 3.74 5.75 -1.42
N TYR A 55 4.31 5.85 -0.22
CA TYR A 55 5.22 4.82 0.32
C TYR A 55 4.55 3.44 0.35
N PHE A 56 3.32 3.35 0.86
CA PHE A 56 2.58 2.10 0.87
C PHE A 56 2.25 1.59 -0.54
N TYR A 57 1.94 2.48 -1.48
CA TYR A 57 1.70 2.12 -2.88
C TYR A 57 2.96 1.50 -3.51
N GLU A 58 4.12 2.12 -3.34
CA GLU A 58 5.40 1.64 -3.88
C GLU A 58 5.84 0.34 -3.20
N GLU A 59 5.87 0.28 -1.87
CA GLU A 59 6.38 -0.88 -1.13
C GLU A 59 5.48 -2.11 -1.24
N VAL A 60 4.16 -1.94 -1.15
CA VAL A 60 3.24 -3.06 -1.35
C VAL A 60 3.19 -3.45 -2.83
N GLY A 61 3.33 -2.47 -3.73
CA GLY A 61 3.50 -2.70 -5.16
C GLY A 61 4.68 -3.61 -5.47
N GLN A 62 5.84 -3.39 -4.85
CA GLN A 62 7.01 -4.28 -5.03
C GLN A 62 6.76 -5.73 -4.59
N LEU A 63 5.85 -5.95 -3.65
CA LEU A 63 5.55 -7.27 -3.09
C LEU A 63 4.43 -8.00 -3.85
N ILE A 64 3.47 -7.26 -4.42
CA ILE A 64 2.26 -7.80 -5.03
C ILE A 64 2.30 -7.73 -6.57
N ASN A 65 2.85 -6.65 -7.13
CA ASN A 65 2.74 -6.37 -8.55
C ASN A 65 3.49 -7.44 -9.36
N ASN A 66 2.80 -7.98 -10.35
CA ASN A 66 3.30 -8.95 -11.30
C ASN A 66 2.70 -8.66 -12.68
N LYS A 67 2.86 -9.58 -13.64
CA LYS A 67 2.40 -9.36 -15.01
C LYS A 67 0.87 -9.21 -15.11
N ASP A 68 0.13 -9.83 -14.20
CA ASP A 68 -1.33 -9.98 -14.27
C ASP A 68 -2.04 -9.06 -13.27
N VAL A 69 -1.43 -8.79 -12.11
CA VAL A 69 -2.03 -8.04 -10.99
C VAL A 69 -1.12 -6.90 -10.59
N HIS A 70 -1.68 -5.73 -10.32
CA HIS A 70 -0.97 -4.61 -9.74
C HIS A 70 -1.85 -3.82 -8.75
N VAL A 71 -1.21 -3.15 -7.79
CA VAL A 71 -1.86 -2.17 -6.91
C VAL A 71 -2.25 -0.95 -7.75
N SER A 72 -3.53 -0.58 -7.71
CA SER A 72 -4.04 0.58 -8.45
C SER A 72 -4.25 1.80 -7.58
N GLU A 73 -4.54 1.61 -6.29
CA GLU A 73 -4.78 2.72 -5.36
C GLU A 73 -4.49 2.34 -3.91
N VAL A 74 -3.88 3.27 -3.17
CA VAL A 74 -3.75 3.21 -1.71
C VAL A 74 -4.45 4.40 -1.08
N ILE A 75 -5.28 4.14 -0.07
CA ILE A 75 -5.99 5.16 0.70
C ILE A 75 -5.50 5.13 2.15
N ILE A 76 -5.01 6.26 2.64
CA ILE A 76 -4.63 6.48 4.04
C ILE A 76 -5.68 7.34 4.71
N TRP A 77 -6.15 6.91 5.87
CA TRP A 77 -7.12 7.63 6.68
C TRP A 77 -6.42 8.20 7.92
N GLU A 78 -6.32 9.52 8.01
CA GLU A 78 -5.78 10.20 9.19
C GLU A 78 -6.83 10.28 10.29
N THR A 79 -8.09 10.51 9.90
CA THR A 79 -9.25 10.49 10.79
C THR A 79 -10.41 9.78 10.09
N PRO A 80 -11.51 9.44 10.78
CA PRO A 80 -12.68 8.85 10.13
C PRO A 80 -13.32 9.72 9.03
N ARG A 81 -12.94 11.00 8.91
CA ARG A 81 -13.48 11.95 7.94
C ARG A 81 -12.43 12.54 6.99
N ALA A 82 -11.15 12.23 7.19
CA ALA A 82 -10.05 12.79 6.41
C ALA A 82 -9.17 11.65 5.89
N SER A 83 -9.06 11.56 4.57
CA SER A 83 -8.27 10.54 3.89
C SER A 83 -7.59 11.11 2.66
N VAL A 84 -6.46 10.50 2.31
CA VAL A 84 -5.74 10.75 1.05
C VAL A 84 -5.70 9.46 0.25
N ALA A 85 -5.99 9.57 -1.05
CA ALA A 85 -5.82 8.48 -2.00
C ALA A 85 -4.62 8.78 -2.91
N TYR A 86 -3.76 7.78 -3.12
CA TYR A 86 -2.64 7.80 -4.05
C TYR A 86 -2.82 6.70 -5.10
N SER A 87 -2.65 7.07 -6.37
CA SER A 87 -2.71 6.20 -7.54
C SER A 87 -1.80 6.74 -8.64
N GLU A 88 -1.12 5.89 -9.39
CA GLU A 88 -0.35 6.28 -10.58
C GLU A 88 -1.01 5.73 -11.85
N LYS A 89 -0.84 6.45 -12.96
CA LYS A 89 -1.39 6.10 -14.29
C LYS A 89 -0.29 5.72 -15.27
#